data_AF-A0A926HHU3-F1
#
_entry.id   AF-A0A926HHU3-F1
#
_cell.length_a   1.000
_cell.length_b   1.000
_cell.length_c   1.000
_cell.angle_alpha   90.00
_cell.angle_beta   90.00
_cell.angle_gamma   90.00
#
_symmetry.space_group_name_H-M   'P 1'
#
loop_
_entity.id
_entity.type
_entity.pdbx_description
1 polymer ?
#
loop_
_entity_poly.entity_id
_entity_poly.type
_entity_poly.pdbx_seq_one_letter_code
_entity_poly.pdbx_strand_id
1 'polypeptide(L)'
;MPYDIFISYRRVGGEYTAKILHDKLTQRGYRVFFDVESLRSGEFNRRLFSVIDECTDFLLVLSPGSLDRCGDPQDWVRQELAYAIAQKKNIIPVMLRNFSFPVTLPQEIDAVRWCNGLEASAEFFDAFLEKLIEFFKAPAPKRKKKRWLLALVCVLTALAVAAGIWWGMQRTARAPAETGNGQPLPSVQVAQASPSAPAVPEGMRLYEDERLSFCYPEQWLLAQKDAEGNPLYRGKVDGAAYEFQIADVSDDLTVAIEKYTYGCISVPIVNAGAFGTEQIGGYTVVMTGALYQGEDGATREMMIACADNGHTRVAMELFYGEGADARTMLTQILETLIIK
;
A
#
# COMPACT_ATOMS: atom_id res chain seq x y z
N MET A 1 17.70 -17.15 -11.18
CA MET A 1 16.85 -18.26 -10.67
C MET A 1 15.53 -18.17 -11.39
N PRO A 2 14.91 -19.29 -11.78
CA PRO A 2 13.73 -19.29 -12.65
C PRO A 2 12.53 -18.61 -11.99
N TYR A 3 11.63 -18.04 -12.77
CA TYR A 3 10.36 -17.50 -12.28
C TYR A 3 9.30 -18.63 -12.19
N ASP A 4 8.29 -18.44 -11.33
CA ASP A 4 7.19 -19.39 -11.16
C ASP A 4 6.01 -19.02 -12.07
N ILE A 5 5.68 -17.73 -12.10
CA ILE A 5 4.48 -17.19 -12.75
C ILE A 5 4.90 -16.06 -13.70
N PHE A 6 4.43 -16.12 -14.95
CA PHE A 6 4.53 -15.02 -15.91
C PHE A 6 3.21 -14.25 -15.96
N ILE A 7 3.22 -12.92 -15.80
CA ILE A 7 2.02 -12.09 -15.96
C ILE A 7 2.07 -11.35 -17.30
N SER A 8 1.13 -11.68 -18.19
CA SER A 8 0.87 -10.95 -19.43
C SER A 8 -0.35 -10.06 -19.26
N TYR A 9 -0.26 -8.80 -19.71
CA TYR A 9 -1.33 -7.82 -19.58
C TYR A 9 -1.20 -6.71 -20.63
N ARG A 10 -2.32 -6.03 -20.90
CA ARG A 10 -2.33 -4.75 -21.62
C ARG A 10 -2.20 -3.61 -20.62
N ARG A 11 -1.30 -2.65 -20.85
CA ARG A 11 -1.16 -1.46 -20.00
C ARG A 11 -2.48 -0.73 -19.77
N VAL A 12 -3.08 -0.29 -20.88
CA VAL A 12 -4.39 0.38 -20.85
C VAL A 12 -5.43 -0.54 -20.22
N GLY A 13 -5.86 -0.17 -19.02
CA GLY A 13 -6.88 -0.84 -18.22
C GLY A 13 -6.44 -2.10 -17.47
N GLY A 14 -5.24 -2.64 -17.71
CA GLY A 14 -4.78 -3.89 -17.07
C GLY A 14 -3.54 -3.75 -16.18
N GLU A 15 -2.80 -2.64 -16.27
CA GLU A 15 -1.54 -2.43 -15.55
C GLU A 15 -1.67 -2.50 -14.03
N TYR A 16 -2.68 -1.85 -13.46
CA TYR A 16 -2.87 -1.81 -12.02
C TYR A 16 -3.20 -3.19 -11.45
N THR A 17 -4.14 -3.92 -12.05
CA THR A 17 -4.48 -5.27 -11.59
C THR A 17 -3.29 -6.22 -11.74
N ALA A 18 -2.53 -6.12 -12.84
CA ALA A 18 -1.31 -6.90 -13.03
C ALA A 18 -0.26 -6.59 -11.95
N LYS A 19 -0.07 -5.31 -11.59
CA LYS A 19 0.84 -4.88 -10.54
C LYS A 19 0.41 -5.37 -9.15
N ILE A 20 -0.87 -5.24 -8.81
CA ILE A 20 -1.41 -5.74 -7.53
C ILE A 20 -1.25 -7.25 -7.43
N LEU A 21 -1.56 -7.99 -8.50
CA LEU A 21 -1.36 -9.44 -8.56
C LEU A 21 0.11 -9.81 -8.38
N HIS A 22 1.02 -9.13 -9.08
CA HIS A 22 2.46 -9.31 -8.89
C HIS A 22 2.86 -9.13 -7.43
N ASP A 23 2.48 -8.02 -6.80
CA ASP A 23 2.91 -7.69 -5.45
C ASP A 23 2.34 -8.68 -4.43
N LYS A 24 1.06 -9.02 -4.53
CA LYS A 24 0.38 -9.95 -3.61
C LYS A 24 0.86 -11.39 -3.74
N LEU A 25 1.16 -11.85 -4.95
CA LEU A 25 1.73 -13.17 -5.20
C LEU A 25 3.19 -13.24 -4.73
N THR A 26 3.95 -12.16 -4.94
CA THR A 26 5.33 -12.03 -4.43
C THR A 26 5.36 -12.02 -2.90
N GLN A 27 4.45 -11.30 -2.24
CA GLN A 27 4.28 -11.32 -0.79
C GLN A 27 3.95 -12.72 -0.25
N ARG A 28 3.19 -13.52 -1.01
CA ARG A 28 2.93 -14.93 -0.70
C ARG A 28 4.12 -15.84 -0.96
N GLY A 29 5.16 -15.36 -1.64
CA GLY A 29 6.44 -16.04 -1.84
C GLY A 29 6.63 -16.65 -3.22
N TYR A 30 5.71 -16.41 -4.16
CA TYR A 30 5.90 -16.79 -5.56
C TYR A 30 6.94 -15.88 -6.22
N ARG A 31 7.72 -16.42 -7.15
CA ARG A 31 8.60 -15.63 -8.01
C ARG A 31 7.82 -15.23 -9.25
N VAL A 32 7.40 -13.98 -9.31
CA VAL A 32 6.53 -13.50 -10.39
C VAL A 32 7.35 -12.64 -11.35
N PHE A 33 7.20 -12.89 -12.65
CA PHE A 33 7.72 -12.01 -13.69
C PHE A 33 6.58 -11.12 -14.20
N PHE A 34 6.82 -9.81 -14.19
CA PHE A 34 5.90 -8.75 -14.61
C PHE A 34 6.73 -7.55 -15.13
N ASP A 35 6.09 -6.62 -15.84
CA ASP A 35 6.65 -5.42 -16.46
C ASP A 35 7.48 -5.67 -17.74
N VAL A 36 6.78 -6.08 -18.81
CA VAL A 36 7.36 -6.33 -20.13
C VAL A 36 7.67 -5.03 -20.90
N GLU A 37 7.22 -3.87 -20.41
CA GLU A 37 7.21 -2.64 -21.20
C GLU A 37 8.41 -1.71 -20.97
N SER A 38 9.03 -1.75 -19.78
CA SER A 38 10.34 -1.12 -19.53
C SER A 38 11.50 -1.84 -20.25
N LEU A 39 11.27 -3.08 -20.71
CA LEU A 39 12.25 -3.95 -21.38
C LEU A 39 12.25 -3.85 -22.93
N ARG A 40 11.48 -2.91 -23.51
CA ARG A 40 11.19 -2.84 -24.96
C ARG A 40 12.25 -2.14 -25.84
N SER A 41 13.46 -1.91 -25.34
CA SER A 41 14.57 -1.37 -26.13
C SER A 41 15.54 -2.47 -26.59
N GLY A 42 15.37 -3.00 -27.81
CA GLY A 42 16.38 -3.81 -28.53
C GLY A 42 16.15 -5.33 -28.61
N GLU A 43 17.24 -6.11 -28.73
CA GLU A 43 17.30 -7.58 -28.95
C GLU A 43 16.71 -8.44 -27.80
N PHE A 44 15.51 -8.12 -27.32
CA PHE A 44 14.97 -8.69 -26.08
C PHE A 44 13.92 -9.79 -26.28
N ASN A 45 13.40 -9.99 -27.50
CA ASN A 45 12.37 -11.01 -27.78
C ASN A 45 12.79 -12.41 -27.28
N ARG A 46 14.07 -12.75 -27.40
CA ARG A 46 14.59 -14.04 -26.91
C ARG A 46 14.52 -14.19 -25.40
N ARG A 47 14.76 -13.10 -24.65
CA ARG A 47 14.76 -13.14 -23.18
C ARG A 47 13.33 -13.27 -22.64
N LEU A 48 12.34 -12.67 -23.30
CA LEU A 48 10.94 -12.78 -22.90
C LEU A 48 10.44 -14.23 -23.04
N PHE A 49 10.66 -14.86 -24.19
CA PHE A 49 10.29 -16.25 -24.42
C PHE A 49 11.05 -17.21 -23.50
N SER A 50 12.33 -16.96 -23.23
CA SER A 50 13.07 -17.78 -22.25
C SER A 50 12.49 -17.69 -20.84
N VAL A 51 11.95 -16.52 -20.43
CA VAL A 51 11.29 -16.41 -19.12
C VAL A 51 9.97 -17.18 -19.13
N ILE A 52 9.20 -17.13 -20.21
CA ILE A 52 8.00 -17.96 -20.35
C ILE A 52 8.36 -19.45 -20.26
N ASP A 53 9.48 -19.87 -20.88
CA ASP A 53 9.97 -21.24 -20.79
C ASP A 53 10.30 -21.66 -19.35
N GLU A 54 10.87 -20.76 -18.55
CA GLU A 54 11.18 -20.99 -17.14
C GLU A 54 9.93 -21.04 -16.24
N CYS A 55 8.90 -20.24 -16.54
CA CYS A 55 7.67 -20.18 -15.75
C CYS A 55 6.83 -21.45 -15.89
N THR A 56 6.13 -21.81 -14.81
CA THR A 56 5.16 -22.92 -14.80
C THR A 56 3.77 -22.43 -15.21
N ASP A 57 3.37 -21.28 -14.65
CA ASP A 57 2.05 -20.69 -14.85
C ASP A 57 2.15 -19.41 -15.70
N PHE A 58 1.14 -19.20 -16.55
CA PHE A 58 0.99 -18.02 -17.40
C PHE A 58 -0.33 -17.34 -17.05
N LEU A 59 -0.25 -16.23 -16.33
CA LEU A 59 -1.39 -15.45 -15.89
C LEU A 59 -1.68 -14.36 -16.93
N LEU A 60 -2.86 -14.38 -17.54
CA LEU A 60 -3.27 -13.41 -18.55
C LEU A 60 -4.33 -12.47 -17.99
N VAL A 61 -3.97 -11.20 -17.77
CA VAL A 61 -4.90 -10.17 -17.27
C VAL A 61 -5.63 -9.52 -18.44
N LEU A 62 -6.95 -9.68 -18.45
CA LEU A 62 -7.85 -9.32 -19.53
C LEU A 62 -8.71 -8.11 -19.15
N SER A 63 -8.20 -6.90 -19.43
CA SER A 63 -8.97 -5.65 -19.36
C SER A 63 -9.90 -5.50 -20.57
N PRO A 64 -10.97 -4.67 -20.50
CA PRO A 64 -11.82 -4.38 -21.67
C PRO A 64 -10.98 -3.96 -22.89
N GLY A 65 -11.18 -4.65 -24.03
CA GLY A 65 -10.43 -4.40 -25.27
C GLY A 65 -8.97 -4.86 -25.27
N SER A 66 -8.52 -5.58 -24.23
CA SER A 66 -7.12 -6.06 -24.11
C SER A 66 -6.65 -6.91 -25.31
N LEU A 67 -7.57 -7.67 -25.92
CA LEU A 67 -7.29 -8.56 -27.05
C LEU A 67 -7.56 -7.93 -28.43
N ASP A 68 -8.10 -6.72 -28.52
CA ASP A 68 -8.56 -6.12 -29.79
C ASP A 68 -7.41 -5.93 -30.78
N ARG A 69 -6.21 -5.63 -30.27
CA ARG A 69 -5.00 -5.46 -31.08
C ARG A 69 -4.31 -6.77 -31.45
N CYS A 70 -4.76 -7.91 -30.93
CA CYS A 70 -4.16 -9.21 -31.24
C CYS A 70 -4.37 -9.62 -32.72
N GLY A 71 -5.18 -8.88 -33.49
CA GLY A 71 -5.18 -9.01 -34.95
C GLY A 71 -3.81 -8.75 -35.59
N ASP A 72 -2.98 -7.89 -34.99
CA ASP A 72 -1.62 -7.61 -35.42
C ASP A 72 -0.64 -8.73 -34.98
N PRO A 73 0.07 -9.41 -35.90
CA PRO A 73 1.10 -10.39 -35.56
C PRO A 73 2.26 -9.83 -34.74
N GLN A 74 2.47 -8.51 -34.75
CA GLN A 74 3.51 -7.83 -33.95
C GLN A 74 3.02 -7.45 -32.55
N ASP A 75 1.75 -7.67 -32.19
CA ASP A 75 1.28 -7.38 -30.84
C ASP A 75 1.89 -8.36 -29.82
N TRP A 76 2.46 -7.79 -28.76
CA TRP A 76 3.18 -8.54 -27.74
C TRP A 76 2.30 -9.52 -26.96
N VAL A 77 1.08 -9.12 -26.59
CA VAL A 77 0.17 -9.99 -25.84
C VAL A 77 -0.19 -11.20 -26.69
N ARG A 78 -0.41 -10.99 -27.99
CA ARG A 78 -0.60 -12.09 -28.95
C ARG A 78 0.62 -13.02 -28.98
N GLN A 79 1.83 -12.48 -29.15
CA GLN A 79 3.05 -13.29 -29.26
C GLN A 79 3.34 -14.09 -27.99
N GLU A 80 3.23 -13.46 -26.83
CA GLU A 80 3.41 -14.11 -25.52
C GLU A 80 2.39 -15.23 -25.32
N LEU A 81 1.11 -14.96 -25.58
CA LEU A 81 0.02 -15.93 -25.42
C LEU A 81 0.17 -17.10 -26.39
N ALA A 82 0.43 -16.82 -27.68
CA ALA A 82 0.65 -17.84 -28.69
C ALA A 82 1.84 -18.75 -28.31
N TYR A 83 2.93 -18.15 -27.81
CA TYR A 83 4.09 -18.90 -27.34
C TYR A 83 3.76 -19.75 -26.11
N ALA A 84 3.07 -19.19 -25.11
CA ALA A 84 2.65 -19.92 -23.90
C ALA A 84 1.73 -21.11 -24.23
N ILE A 85 0.81 -20.94 -25.19
CA ILE A 85 -0.06 -22.01 -25.70
C ILE A 85 0.78 -23.11 -26.36
N ALA A 86 1.72 -22.73 -27.25
CA ALA A 86 2.60 -23.67 -27.93
C ALA A 86 3.46 -24.47 -26.95
N GLN A 87 3.94 -23.83 -25.87
CA GLN A 87 4.71 -24.46 -24.80
C GLN A 87 3.83 -25.20 -23.76
N LYS A 88 2.51 -25.27 -23.98
CA LYS A 88 1.56 -25.96 -23.09
C LYS A 88 1.64 -25.49 -21.63
N LYS A 89 1.87 -24.19 -21.43
CA LYS A 89 1.88 -23.57 -20.10
C LYS A 89 0.50 -23.63 -19.46
N ASN A 90 0.45 -23.51 -18.14
CA ASN A 90 -0.80 -23.41 -17.42
C ASN A 90 -1.36 -21.99 -17.56
N ILE A 91 -2.21 -21.78 -18.56
CA ILE A 91 -2.78 -20.46 -18.86
C ILE A 91 -4.00 -20.20 -17.98
N ILE A 92 -3.96 -19.12 -17.22
CA ILE A 92 -5.03 -18.71 -16.31
C ILE A 92 -5.49 -17.32 -16.73
N PRO A 93 -6.63 -17.20 -17.43
CA PRO A 93 -7.23 -15.90 -17.73
C PRO A 93 -7.81 -15.25 -16.47
N VAL A 94 -7.49 -13.98 -16.23
CA VAL A 94 -8.11 -13.13 -15.21
C VAL A 94 -8.90 -12.04 -15.91
N MET A 95 -10.22 -12.16 -15.90
CA MET A 95 -11.13 -11.26 -16.61
C MET A 95 -11.50 -10.10 -15.69
N LEU A 96 -11.21 -8.88 -16.12
CA LEU A 96 -11.60 -7.67 -15.39
C LEU A 96 -13.05 -7.30 -15.72
N ARG A 97 -13.61 -6.40 -14.90
CA ARG A 97 -14.98 -5.90 -15.09
C ARG A 97 -15.21 -5.43 -16.52
N ASN A 98 -16.33 -5.85 -17.10
CA ASN A 98 -16.74 -5.53 -18.49
C ASN A 98 -15.81 -6.10 -19.58
N PHE A 99 -14.92 -7.04 -19.26
CA PHE A 99 -14.21 -7.77 -20.30
C PHE A 99 -15.18 -8.64 -21.09
N SER A 100 -14.99 -8.67 -22.41
CA SER A 100 -15.63 -9.64 -23.29
C SER A 100 -14.60 -10.07 -24.33
N PHE A 101 -14.65 -11.35 -24.72
CA PHE A 101 -13.79 -11.80 -25.79
C PHE A 101 -14.25 -11.18 -27.12
N PRO A 102 -13.32 -10.70 -27.97
CA PRO A 102 -13.68 -10.21 -29.29
C PRO A 102 -14.28 -11.34 -30.14
N VAL A 103 -15.06 -10.99 -31.15
CA VAL A 103 -15.74 -11.98 -32.02
C VAL A 103 -14.73 -12.83 -32.77
N THR A 104 -13.63 -12.21 -33.22
CA THR A 104 -12.56 -12.89 -33.95
C THR A 104 -11.26 -12.80 -33.17
N LEU A 105 -10.56 -13.93 -33.06
CA LEU A 105 -9.19 -14.02 -32.55
C LEU A 105 -8.35 -14.81 -33.56
N PRO A 106 -7.04 -14.53 -33.66
CA PRO A 106 -6.12 -15.38 -34.40
C PRO A 106 -6.18 -16.83 -33.92
N GLN A 107 -6.10 -17.77 -34.85
CA GLN A 107 -6.23 -19.22 -34.58
C GLN A 107 -5.28 -19.71 -33.48
N GLU A 108 -4.06 -19.18 -33.43
CA GLU A 108 -3.02 -19.56 -32.47
C GLU A 108 -3.30 -19.15 -31.02
N ILE A 109 -4.17 -18.15 -30.79
CA ILE A 109 -4.56 -17.71 -29.44
C ILE A 109 -6.03 -17.98 -29.10
N ASP A 110 -6.85 -18.41 -30.06
CA ASP A 110 -8.29 -18.62 -29.85
C ASP A 110 -8.60 -19.66 -28.77
N ALA A 111 -7.68 -20.60 -28.53
CA ALA A 111 -7.77 -21.60 -27.47
C ALA A 111 -7.91 -21.00 -26.05
N VAL A 112 -7.51 -19.74 -25.85
CA VAL A 112 -7.63 -19.04 -24.56
C VAL A 112 -9.07 -18.96 -24.05
N ARG A 113 -10.07 -18.97 -24.94
CA ARG A 113 -11.50 -18.96 -24.60
C ARG A 113 -11.94 -20.17 -23.80
N TRP A 114 -11.21 -21.28 -23.95
CA TRP A 114 -11.51 -22.56 -23.31
C TRP A 114 -10.63 -22.82 -22.08
N CYS A 115 -9.77 -21.87 -21.71
CA CYS A 115 -8.98 -21.96 -20.49
C CYS A 115 -9.85 -21.62 -19.28
N ASN A 116 -9.63 -22.32 -18.17
CA ASN A 116 -10.30 -22.02 -16.91
C ASN A 116 -9.78 -20.69 -16.37
N GLY A 117 -10.64 -19.66 -16.36
CA GLY A 117 -10.31 -18.34 -15.85
C GLY A 117 -11.19 -17.90 -14.70
N LEU A 118 -10.85 -16.74 -14.14
CA LEU A 118 -11.51 -16.14 -12.99
C LEU A 118 -11.87 -14.69 -13.29
N GLU A 119 -13.06 -14.28 -12.87
CA GLU A 119 -13.43 -12.87 -12.90
C GLU A 119 -12.85 -12.18 -11.65
N ALA A 120 -12.12 -11.08 -11.87
CA ALA A 120 -11.55 -10.31 -10.78
C ALA A 120 -12.65 -9.49 -10.09
N SER A 121 -12.78 -9.67 -8.78
CA SER A 121 -13.65 -8.84 -7.94
C SER A 121 -12.80 -7.87 -7.13
N ALA A 122 -13.04 -6.57 -7.28
CA ALA A 122 -12.40 -5.55 -6.44
C ALA A 122 -12.92 -5.64 -4.99
N GLU A 123 -14.23 -5.85 -4.83
CA GLU A 123 -14.89 -5.95 -3.52
C GLU A 123 -14.42 -7.17 -2.71
N PHE A 124 -14.17 -8.30 -3.39
CA PHE A 124 -13.75 -9.55 -2.75
C PHE A 124 -12.36 -10.00 -3.22
N PHE A 125 -11.43 -9.06 -3.30
CA PHE A 125 -10.11 -9.31 -3.89
C PHE A 125 -9.33 -10.43 -3.19
N ASP A 126 -9.36 -10.49 -1.86
CA ASP A 126 -8.64 -11.54 -1.11
C ASP A 126 -9.22 -12.93 -1.39
N ALA A 127 -10.55 -13.07 -1.45
CA ALA A 127 -11.19 -14.35 -1.78
C ALA A 127 -10.91 -14.76 -3.23
N PHE A 128 -10.96 -13.79 -4.15
CA PHE A 128 -10.55 -13.99 -5.53
C PHE A 128 -9.09 -14.47 -5.63
N LEU A 129 -8.19 -13.87 -4.85
CA LEU A 129 -6.78 -14.20 -4.86
C LEU A 129 -6.51 -15.60 -4.30
N GLU A 130 -7.17 -16.00 -3.22
CA GLU A 130 -7.06 -17.37 -2.69
C GLU A 130 -7.55 -18.39 -3.72
N LYS A 131 -8.68 -18.11 -4.37
CA LYS A 131 -9.18 -18.96 -5.46
C LYS A 131 -8.24 -19.00 -6.66
N LEU A 132 -7.61 -17.88 -7.02
CA LEU A 132 -6.61 -17.82 -8.08
C LEU A 132 -5.41 -18.71 -7.79
N ILE A 133 -4.97 -18.76 -6.53
CA ILE A 133 -3.82 -19.58 -6.13
C ILE A 133 -4.10 -21.08 -6.30
N GLU A 134 -5.35 -21.51 -6.13
CA GLU A 134 -5.75 -22.90 -6.36
C GLU A 134 -5.56 -23.35 -7.83
N PHE A 135 -5.48 -22.40 -8.77
CA PHE A 135 -5.30 -22.69 -10.20
C PHE A 135 -3.82 -22.85 -10.58
N PHE A 136 -2.88 -22.42 -9.72
CA PHE A 136 -1.46 -22.51 -10.02
C PHE A 136 -0.93 -23.93 -9.88
N LYS A 137 -0.05 -24.30 -10.82
CA LYS A 137 0.73 -25.55 -10.77
C LYS A 137 2.11 -25.33 -10.18
N ALA A 138 2.58 -24.09 -10.10
CA ALA A 138 3.82 -23.76 -9.40
C ALA A 138 3.76 -24.26 -7.96
N PRO A 139 4.85 -24.85 -7.44
CA PRO A 139 4.87 -25.38 -6.09
C PRO A 139 4.65 -24.26 -5.09
N ALA A 140 3.70 -24.46 -4.18
CA ALA A 140 3.40 -23.48 -3.14
C ALA A 140 4.68 -23.10 -2.38
N PRO A 141 4.94 -21.80 -2.19
CA PRO A 141 6.18 -21.35 -1.57
C PRO A 141 6.32 -21.89 -0.14
N LYS A 142 7.53 -22.39 0.19
CA LYS A 142 7.83 -22.91 1.52
C LYS A 142 7.77 -21.77 2.53
N ARG A 143 6.69 -21.70 3.32
CA ARG A 143 6.49 -20.71 4.39
C ARG A 143 7.69 -20.73 5.34
N LYS A 144 8.55 -19.70 5.28
CA LYS A 144 9.66 -19.53 6.22
C LYS A 144 9.06 -19.32 7.62
N LYS A 145 9.00 -20.38 8.43
CA LYS A 145 8.60 -20.24 9.85
C LYS A 145 9.54 -19.21 10.47
N LYS A 146 8.99 -18.18 11.13
CA LYS A 146 9.74 -17.13 11.85
C LYS A 146 10.51 -17.75 13.04
N ARG A 147 11.54 -18.56 12.76
CA ARG A 147 12.39 -19.22 13.76
C ARG A 147 13.09 -18.20 14.66
N TRP A 148 13.27 -16.97 14.18
CA TRP A 148 13.80 -15.87 14.96
C TRP A 148 12.86 -15.42 16.11
N LEU A 149 11.54 -15.56 15.99
CA LEU A 149 10.62 -15.30 17.11
C LEU A 149 10.83 -16.29 18.26
N LEU A 150 11.08 -17.56 17.94
CA LEU A 150 11.45 -18.58 18.94
C LEU A 150 12.81 -18.28 19.59
N ALA A 151 13.79 -17.83 18.80
CA ALA A 151 15.08 -17.40 19.33
C ALA A 151 14.93 -16.18 20.26
N LEU A 152 14.07 -15.22 19.91
CA LEU A 152 13.82 -14.01 20.70
C LEU A 152 13.14 -14.33 22.04
N VAL A 153 12.18 -15.27 22.05
CA VAL A 153 11.59 -15.81 23.29
C VAL A 153 12.63 -16.51 24.17
N CYS A 154 13.54 -17.30 23.58
CA CYS A 154 14.62 -17.95 24.32
C CYS A 154 15.61 -16.94 24.93
N VAL A 155 15.91 -15.85 24.21
CA VAL A 155 16.80 -14.78 24.71
C VAL A 155 16.12 -14.00 25.84
N LEU A 156 14.85 -13.63 25.70
CA LEU A 156 14.11 -12.91 26.75
C LEU A 156 13.97 -13.74 28.03
N THR A 157 13.71 -15.05 27.89
CA THR A 157 13.63 -15.96 29.05
C THR A 157 14.99 -16.12 29.74
N ALA A 158 16.09 -16.24 28.98
CA ALA A 158 17.44 -16.28 29.55
C ALA A 158 17.80 -14.99 30.31
N LEU A 159 17.44 -13.82 29.77
CA LEU A 159 17.67 -12.52 30.43
C LEU A 159 16.87 -12.37 31.72
N ALA A 160 15.61 -12.81 31.75
CA ALA A 160 14.79 -12.78 32.96
C ALA A 160 15.36 -13.66 34.08
N VAL A 161 15.87 -14.85 33.73
CA VAL A 161 16.54 -15.74 34.69
C VAL A 161 17.81 -15.11 35.24
N ALA A 162 18.64 -14.52 34.37
CA ALA A 162 19.87 -13.84 34.79
C ALA A 162 19.58 -12.65 35.74
N ALA A 163 18.54 -11.85 35.44
CA ALA A 163 18.11 -10.75 36.29
C ALA A 163 17.60 -11.23 37.67
N GLY A 164 16.86 -12.34 37.72
CA GLY A 164 16.40 -12.95 38.96
C GLY A 164 17.54 -13.44 39.86
N ILE A 165 18.56 -14.06 39.28
CA ILE A 165 19.77 -14.51 39.98
C ILE A 165 20.53 -13.30 40.54
N TRP A 166 20.74 -12.26 39.72
CA TRP A 166 21.41 -11.03 40.13
C TRP A 166 20.70 -10.34 41.31
N TRP A 167 19.36 -10.26 41.27
CA TRP A 167 18.57 -9.67 42.35
C TRP A 167 18.67 -10.48 43.66
N GLY A 168 18.70 -11.81 43.56
CA GLY A 168 18.91 -12.70 44.71
C GLY A 168 20.27 -12.49 45.40
N MET A 169 21.34 -12.31 44.61
CA MET A 169 22.69 -12.08 45.14
C MET A 169 22.85 -10.73 45.85
N GLN A 170 22.06 -9.71 45.47
CA GLN A 170 22.09 -8.41 46.14
C GLN A 170 21.43 -8.39 47.53
N ARG A 171 20.56 -9.37 47.85
CA ARG A 171 19.88 -9.43 49.15
C ARG A 171 20.72 -10.04 50.27
N THR A 172 21.78 -10.79 49.96
CA THR A 172 22.65 -11.42 50.97
C THR A 172 23.75 -10.52 51.50
N ALA A 173 23.93 -9.31 50.96
CA ALA A 173 24.99 -8.39 51.34
C ALA A 173 24.41 -7.06 51.83
N ARG A 174 23.91 -7.01 53.08
CA ARG A 174 23.86 -5.79 53.91
C ARG A 174 23.38 -6.12 55.33
N ALA A 175 24.31 -6.08 56.29
CA ALA A 175 24.05 -5.85 57.72
C ALA A 175 24.24 -4.35 58.03
N PRO A 176 23.62 -3.80 59.10
CA PRO A 176 23.46 -2.35 59.26
C PRO A 176 24.57 -1.70 60.10
N ALA A 177 24.94 -0.47 59.77
CA ALA A 177 25.66 0.43 60.67
C ALA A 177 25.25 1.89 60.46
N GLU A 178 25.35 2.63 61.56
CA GLU A 178 24.68 3.86 61.98
C GLU A 178 24.96 5.20 61.25
N THR A 179 23.94 6.06 61.39
CA THR A 179 23.84 7.54 61.45
C THR A 179 25.02 8.45 61.08
N GLY A 180 24.71 9.43 60.23
CA GLY A 180 25.45 10.69 60.10
C GLY A 180 24.63 11.71 59.30
N ASN A 181 24.14 12.75 59.99
CA ASN A 181 23.38 13.87 59.44
C ASN A 181 24.19 14.72 58.44
N GLY A 182 23.56 15.10 57.33
CA GLY A 182 24.02 16.13 56.40
C GLY A 182 22.87 16.56 55.49
N GLN A 183 22.52 17.84 55.52
CA GLN A 183 21.37 18.48 54.86
C GLN A 183 21.39 18.39 53.31
N PRO A 184 20.23 18.60 52.66
CA PRO A 184 19.99 18.19 51.27
C PRO A 184 20.16 19.32 50.25
N LEU A 185 20.59 18.95 49.03
CA LEU A 185 20.40 19.69 47.77
C LEU A 185 20.28 18.65 46.62
N PRO A 186 19.61 18.99 45.50
CA PRO A 186 18.36 18.35 45.12
C PRO A 186 18.50 17.12 44.21
N SER A 187 17.43 16.34 44.25
CA SER A 187 17.09 15.26 43.32
C SER A 187 17.17 15.72 41.86
N VAL A 188 18.18 15.21 41.14
CA VAL A 188 18.10 15.09 39.68
C VAL A 188 17.09 14.00 39.38
N GLN A 189 15.83 14.42 39.20
CA GLN A 189 14.89 13.66 38.41
C GLN A 189 15.47 13.63 37.00
N VAL A 190 15.92 12.45 36.55
CA VAL A 190 15.98 12.19 35.11
C VAL A 190 14.53 12.14 34.66
N ALA A 191 14.01 13.31 34.31
CA ALA A 191 12.82 13.42 33.49
C ALA A 191 13.11 12.59 32.25
N GLN A 192 12.42 11.46 32.11
CA GLN A 192 12.18 10.93 30.79
C GLN A 192 11.49 12.06 30.04
N ALA A 193 12.22 12.67 29.11
CA ALA A 193 11.60 13.47 28.08
C ALA A 193 10.71 12.51 27.29
N SER A 194 9.44 12.41 27.70
CA SER A 194 8.38 12.28 26.72
C SER A 194 8.65 13.33 25.64
N PRO A 195 8.49 13.02 24.34
CA PRO A 195 8.50 14.06 23.34
C PRO A 195 7.46 15.08 23.81
N SER A 196 7.93 16.28 24.16
CA SER A 196 7.07 17.36 24.59
C SER A 196 5.98 17.50 23.54
N ALA A 197 4.73 17.35 23.97
CA ALA A 197 3.55 17.52 23.12
C ALA A 197 3.75 18.78 22.26
N PRO A 198 3.44 18.72 20.94
CA PRO A 198 3.69 19.84 20.05
C PRO A 198 3.04 21.09 20.64
N ALA A 199 3.82 22.16 20.75
CA ALA A 199 3.29 23.45 21.17
C ALA A 199 2.24 23.87 20.13
N VAL A 200 0.98 23.88 20.54
CA VAL A 200 -0.15 24.15 19.64
C VAL A 200 -0.07 25.60 19.18
N PRO A 201 0.10 25.88 17.87
CA PRO A 201 0.14 27.25 17.36
C PRO A 201 -1.19 27.99 17.63
N GLU A 202 -1.13 29.31 17.75
CA GLU A 202 -2.30 30.15 17.98
C GLU A 202 -3.32 29.99 16.84
N GLY A 203 -4.59 29.69 17.18
CA GLY A 203 -5.64 29.37 16.21
C GLY A 203 -5.72 27.91 15.75
N MET A 204 -4.91 27.02 16.33
CA MET A 204 -4.93 25.57 16.07
C MET A 204 -5.36 24.75 17.28
N ARG A 205 -5.78 23.50 17.04
CA ARG A 205 -6.07 22.44 18.01
C ARG A 205 -5.11 21.30 17.80
N LEU A 206 -4.77 20.62 18.89
CA LEU A 206 -4.03 19.37 18.87
C LEU A 206 -5.00 18.20 18.72
N TYR A 207 -4.82 17.40 17.66
CA TYR A 207 -5.31 16.04 17.64
C TYR A 207 -4.28 15.13 18.31
N GLU A 208 -4.74 14.20 19.13
CA GLU A 208 -3.88 13.22 19.78
C GLU A 208 -4.66 11.92 20.05
N ASP A 209 -4.17 10.80 19.52
CA ASP A 209 -4.61 9.46 19.90
C ASP A 209 -3.42 8.56 20.29
N GLU A 210 -3.64 7.24 20.38
CA GLU A 210 -2.59 6.26 20.69
C GLU A 210 -1.58 6.08 19.55
N ARG A 211 -1.87 6.53 18.33
CA ARG A 211 -1.07 6.29 17.11
C ARG A 211 -0.43 7.56 16.57
N LEU A 212 -1.10 8.70 16.65
CA LEU A 212 -0.66 9.94 16.00
C LEU A 212 -1.10 11.20 16.75
N SER A 213 -0.37 12.28 16.52
CA SER A 213 -0.69 13.63 17.00
C SER A 213 -0.31 14.69 15.97
N PHE A 214 -1.20 15.65 15.70
CA PHE A 214 -0.94 16.74 14.74
C PHE A 214 -1.76 17.98 15.09
N CYS A 215 -1.33 19.15 14.63
CA CYS A 215 -2.09 20.39 14.82
C CYS A 215 -2.97 20.67 13.60
N TYR A 216 -4.18 21.19 13.84
CA TYR A 216 -5.14 21.54 12.79
C TYR A 216 -5.92 22.80 13.18
N PRO A 217 -6.48 23.59 12.24
CA PRO A 217 -7.19 24.83 12.59
C PRO A 217 -8.40 24.61 13.53
N GLU A 218 -8.61 25.50 14.50
CA GLU A 218 -9.68 25.38 15.52
C GLU A 218 -11.10 25.19 14.97
N GLN A 219 -11.32 25.63 13.72
CA GLN A 219 -12.59 25.61 13.01
C GLN A 219 -12.99 24.20 12.53
N TRP A 220 -12.16 23.19 12.81
CA TRP A 220 -12.35 21.81 12.39
C TRP A 220 -12.78 20.95 13.59
N LEU A 221 -13.69 20.02 13.35
CA LEU A 221 -14.23 19.09 14.32
C LEU A 221 -13.98 17.66 13.86
N LEU A 222 -13.65 16.77 14.80
CA LEU A 222 -13.65 15.33 14.56
C LEU A 222 -15.08 14.91 14.22
N ALA A 223 -15.30 14.35 13.02
CA ALA A 223 -16.62 14.05 12.51
C ALA A 223 -17.05 12.60 12.79
N GLN A 224 -16.21 11.62 12.44
CA GLN A 224 -16.50 10.18 12.63
C GLN A 224 -15.20 9.35 12.55
N LYS A 225 -15.28 8.04 12.81
CA LYS A 225 -14.27 7.06 12.38
C LYS A 225 -14.87 6.20 11.25
N ASP A 226 -14.08 5.83 10.26
CA ASP A 226 -14.50 4.89 9.20
C ASP A 226 -14.69 3.46 9.73
N ALA A 227 -15.05 2.52 8.84
CA ALA A 227 -15.28 1.12 9.19
C ALA A 227 -13.99 0.41 9.70
N GLU A 228 -12.83 0.93 9.32
CA GLU A 228 -11.49 0.47 9.69
C GLU A 228 -10.96 1.16 10.97
N GLY A 229 -11.72 2.11 11.53
CA GLY A 229 -11.39 2.86 12.74
C GLY A 229 -10.48 4.07 12.54
N ASN A 230 -10.20 4.46 11.29
CA ASN A 230 -9.43 5.64 10.95
C ASN A 230 -10.27 6.90 11.16
N PRO A 231 -9.72 7.95 11.78
CA PRO A 231 -10.47 9.17 12.07
C PRO A 231 -10.70 10.01 10.80
N LEU A 232 -11.95 10.46 10.64
CA LEU A 232 -12.45 11.35 9.61
C LEU A 232 -12.75 12.72 10.25
N TYR A 233 -12.14 13.76 9.72
CA TYR A 233 -12.23 15.12 10.23
C TYR A 233 -12.96 16.01 9.25
N ARG A 234 -13.81 16.92 9.74
CA ARG A 234 -14.50 17.91 8.91
C ARG A 234 -14.31 19.31 9.48
N GLY A 235 -14.08 20.29 8.63
CA GLY A 235 -13.91 21.68 9.06
C GLY A 235 -14.18 22.69 7.97
N LYS A 236 -14.11 23.97 8.32
CA LYS A 236 -14.12 25.05 7.33
C LYS A 236 -12.84 25.88 7.43
N VAL A 237 -12.27 26.29 6.30
CA VAL A 237 -11.21 27.30 6.22
C VAL A 237 -11.69 28.36 5.23
N ASP A 238 -11.74 29.62 5.65
CA ASP A 238 -12.21 30.76 4.83
C ASP A 238 -13.59 30.55 4.18
N GLY A 239 -14.47 29.81 4.87
CA GLY A 239 -15.84 29.51 4.41
C GLY A 239 -15.96 28.27 3.51
N ALA A 240 -14.86 27.73 2.98
CA ALA A 240 -14.83 26.48 2.24
C ALA A 240 -14.81 25.28 3.19
N ALA A 241 -15.60 24.24 2.89
CA ALA A 241 -15.65 23.02 3.69
C ALA A 241 -14.54 22.05 3.27
N TYR A 242 -13.91 21.45 4.27
CA TYR A 242 -12.85 20.48 4.10
C TYR A 242 -13.16 19.21 4.88
N GLU A 243 -12.74 18.09 4.33
CA GLU A 243 -12.78 16.78 4.97
C GLU A 243 -11.42 16.12 4.83
N PHE A 244 -11.02 15.37 5.85
CA PHE A 244 -9.69 14.78 5.91
C PHE A 244 -9.65 13.45 6.63
N GLN A 245 -8.85 12.52 6.11
CA GLN A 245 -8.63 11.21 6.71
C GLN A 245 -7.13 10.86 6.67
N ILE A 246 -6.57 10.44 7.81
CA ILE A 246 -5.20 9.89 7.89
C ILE A 246 -5.28 8.39 8.08
N ALA A 247 -4.53 7.66 7.26
CA ALA A 247 -4.20 6.25 7.52
C ALA A 247 -2.68 6.06 7.56
N ASP A 248 -2.20 5.31 8.56
CA ASP A 248 -0.83 4.78 8.58
C ASP A 248 -0.72 3.68 7.53
N VAL A 249 0.23 3.81 6.60
CA VAL A 249 0.31 2.94 5.43
C VAL A 249 1.64 2.20 5.42
N SER A 250 1.60 0.87 5.48
CA SER A 250 2.81 0.04 5.32
C SER A 250 3.30 -0.06 3.87
N ASP A 251 2.50 0.41 2.92
CA ASP A 251 2.72 0.26 1.49
C ASP A 251 3.70 1.33 0.95
N ASP A 252 4.29 1.12 -0.23
CA ASP A 252 5.12 2.13 -0.92
C ASP A 252 4.28 3.37 -1.29
N LEU A 253 4.86 4.58 -1.32
CA LEU A 253 4.16 5.84 -1.65
C LEU A 253 3.29 5.76 -2.90
N THR A 254 3.78 5.12 -3.95
CA THR A 254 3.06 5.01 -5.24
C THR A 254 1.92 4.00 -5.14
N VAL A 255 2.14 2.92 -4.39
CA VAL A 255 1.11 1.90 -4.13
C VAL A 255 0.04 2.44 -3.19
N ALA A 256 0.45 3.24 -2.20
CA ALA A 256 -0.46 3.95 -1.31
C ALA A 256 -1.30 4.93 -2.11
N ILE A 257 -0.70 5.83 -2.90
CA ILE A 257 -1.48 6.83 -3.64
C ILE A 257 -2.48 6.17 -4.60
N GLU A 258 -2.13 5.08 -5.29
CA GLU A 258 -3.06 4.37 -6.17
C GLU A 258 -4.15 3.62 -5.40
N LYS A 259 -3.80 2.97 -4.29
CA LYS A 259 -4.77 2.30 -3.41
C LYS A 259 -5.77 3.29 -2.81
N TYR A 260 -5.30 4.46 -2.38
CA TYR A 260 -6.17 5.52 -1.89
C TYR A 260 -6.84 6.30 -3.01
N THR A 261 -6.34 6.29 -4.26
CA THR A 261 -7.03 6.91 -5.40
C THR A 261 -8.10 5.99 -6.00
N TYR A 262 -7.97 4.67 -5.90
CA TYR A 262 -8.87 3.75 -6.63
C TYR A 262 -9.49 2.64 -5.78
N GLY A 263 -9.06 2.45 -4.54
CA GLY A 263 -9.38 1.26 -3.74
C GLY A 263 -9.91 1.51 -2.32
N CYS A 264 -9.69 2.67 -1.71
CA CYS A 264 -10.06 2.93 -0.31
C CYS A 264 -10.94 4.17 -0.10
N ILE A 265 -11.36 4.85 -1.18
CA ILE A 265 -12.10 6.10 -1.06
C ILE A 265 -13.52 5.82 -0.60
N SER A 266 -13.94 6.56 0.41
CA SER A 266 -15.32 6.61 0.91
C SER A 266 -16.33 7.13 -0.13
N VAL A 267 -15.89 7.64 -1.29
CA VAL A 267 -16.70 8.23 -2.35
C VAL A 267 -16.22 7.83 -3.75
N PRO A 268 -17.10 7.78 -4.78
CA PRO A 268 -16.72 7.41 -6.13
C PRO A 268 -15.88 8.52 -6.81
N ILE A 269 -14.68 8.18 -7.27
CA ILE A 269 -13.88 9.05 -8.14
C ILE A 269 -14.40 9.00 -9.58
N VAL A 270 -14.58 10.18 -10.15
CA VAL A 270 -15.00 10.42 -11.54
C VAL A 270 -13.79 10.60 -12.45
N ASN A 271 -12.74 11.28 -11.97
CA ASN A 271 -11.51 11.53 -12.72
C ASN A 271 -10.34 11.82 -11.77
N ALA A 272 -9.12 11.42 -12.10
CA ALA A 272 -7.91 11.75 -11.37
C ALA A 272 -6.88 12.40 -12.32
N GLY A 273 -6.20 13.43 -11.84
CA GLY A 273 -5.17 14.17 -12.56
C GLY A 273 -3.82 13.47 -12.58
N ALA A 274 -2.80 14.17 -13.08
CA ALA A 274 -1.43 13.68 -13.06
C ALA A 274 -0.85 13.72 -11.63
N PHE A 275 -0.06 12.71 -11.28
CA PHE A 275 0.63 12.65 -10.01
C PHE A 275 1.80 13.65 -9.97
N GLY A 276 1.82 14.50 -8.96
CA GLY A 276 2.96 15.36 -8.62
C GLY A 276 3.77 14.75 -7.48
N THR A 277 5.10 14.92 -7.50
CA THR A 277 5.98 14.56 -6.38
C THR A 277 6.74 15.79 -5.90
N GLU A 278 6.71 16.05 -4.59
CA GLU A 278 7.35 17.21 -3.97
C GLU A 278 7.93 16.87 -2.59
N GLN A 279 8.85 17.69 -2.08
CA GLN A 279 9.35 17.62 -0.70
C GLN A 279 8.63 18.66 0.17
N ILE A 280 7.95 18.22 1.22
CA ILE A 280 7.19 19.08 2.13
C ILE A 280 7.50 18.67 3.58
N GLY A 281 8.02 19.58 4.40
CA GLY A 281 8.24 19.32 5.83
C GLY A 281 9.13 18.10 6.15
N GLY A 282 10.04 17.72 5.24
CA GLY A 282 10.87 16.50 5.38
C GLY A 282 10.23 15.21 4.87
N TYR A 283 9.01 15.28 4.32
CA TYR A 283 8.35 14.18 3.64
C TYR A 283 8.51 14.29 2.12
N THR A 284 8.74 13.15 1.48
CA THR A 284 8.46 12.95 0.06
C THR A 284 6.96 12.76 -0.09
N VAL A 285 6.30 13.68 -0.77
CA VAL A 285 4.84 13.68 -0.95
C VAL A 285 4.51 13.40 -2.40
N VAL A 286 3.70 12.37 -2.63
CA VAL A 286 3.06 12.11 -3.92
C VAL A 286 1.61 12.54 -3.81
N MET A 287 1.12 13.33 -4.76
CA MET A 287 -0.25 13.84 -4.72
C MET A 287 -0.93 13.78 -6.08
N THR A 288 -2.25 13.68 -6.07
CA THR A 288 -3.10 13.82 -7.25
C THR A 288 -4.35 14.62 -6.92
N GLY A 289 -4.76 15.49 -7.83
CA GLY A 289 -6.11 16.05 -7.82
C GLY A 289 -7.10 15.01 -8.33
N ALA A 290 -8.30 14.97 -7.79
CA ALA A 290 -9.36 14.13 -8.28
C ALA A 290 -10.73 14.82 -8.19
N LEU A 291 -11.62 14.40 -9.07
CA LEU A 291 -13.03 14.74 -9.04
C LEU A 291 -13.79 13.57 -8.44
N TYR A 292 -14.66 13.85 -7.47
CA TYR A 292 -15.55 12.87 -6.88
C TYR A 292 -17.01 13.28 -7.02
N GLN A 293 -17.91 12.31 -6.90
CA GLN A 293 -19.34 12.57 -6.88
C GLN A 293 -19.87 12.55 -5.44
N GLY A 294 -20.40 13.68 -4.98
CA GLY A 294 -21.03 13.79 -3.66
C GLY A 294 -22.35 13.02 -3.56
N GLU A 295 -22.86 12.84 -2.34
CA GLU A 295 -24.16 12.17 -2.09
C GLU A 295 -25.35 12.88 -2.76
N ASP A 296 -25.22 14.18 -3.01
CA ASP A 296 -26.16 15.02 -3.75
C ASP A 296 -26.03 14.88 -5.28
N GLY A 297 -25.11 14.03 -5.75
CA GLY A 297 -24.80 13.82 -7.16
C GLY A 297 -23.91 14.90 -7.77
N ALA A 298 -23.51 15.93 -7.01
CA ALA A 298 -22.67 17.01 -7.49
C ALA A 298 -21.21 16.56 -7.63
N THR A 299 -20.55 16.95 -8.73
CA THR A 299 -19.11 16.73 -8.90
C THR A 299 -18.33 17.79 -8.13
N ARG A 300 -17.35 17.36 -7.33
CA ARG A 300 -16.54 18.21 -6.47
C ARG A 300 -15.06 17.81 -6.56
N GLU A 301 -14.19 18.72 -6.17
CA GLU A 301 -12.74 18.49 -6.18
C GLU A 301 -12.25 17.93 -4.84
N MET A 302 -11.23 17.08 -4.93
CA MET A 302 -10.46 16.56 -3.82
C MET A 302 -8.99 16.46 -4.22
N MET A 303 -8.12 16.38 -3.23
CA MET A 303 -6.71 16.07 -3.38
C MET A 303 -6.40 14.84 -2.55
N ILE A 304 -5.71 13.89 -3.15
CA ILE A 304 -5.20 12.73 -2.44
C ILE A 304 -3.70 12.90 -2.36
N ALA A 305 -3.13 12.72 -1.17
CA ALA A 305 -1.71 12.83 -0.92
C ALA A 305 -1.22 11.63 -0.11
N CYS A 306 -0.05 11.12 -0.44
CA CYS A 306 0.68 10.15 0.35
C CYS A 306 2.05 10.75 0.66
N ALA A 307 2.48 10.67 1.91
CA ALA A 307 3.72 11.29 2.39
C ALA A 307 4.61 10.25 3.09
N ASP A 308 5.91 10.25 2.80
CA ASP A 308 6.92 9.36 3.39
C ASP A 308 8.17 10.15 3.77
N ASN A 309 8.59 10.07 5.03
CA ASN A 309 9.85 10.67 5.50
C ASN A 309 10.95 9.63 5.81
N GLY A 310 10.77 8.38 5.37
CA GLY A 310 11.66 7.24 5.62
C GLY A 310 11.37 6.48 6.92
N HIS A 311 10.58 7.06 7.81
CA HIS A 311 10.17 6.44 9.09
C HIS A 311 8.66 6.29 9.19
N THR A 312 7.93 7.23 8.61
CA THR A 312 6.49 7.40 8.68
C THR A 312 5.92 7.48 7.28
N ARG A 313 4.83 6.75 7.04
CA ARG A 313 4.06 6.80 5.80
C ARG A 313 2.60 7.05 6.10
N VAL A 314 2.05 8.11 5.53
CA VAL A 314 0.66 8.48 5.71
C VAL A 314 -0.03 8.73 4.39
N ALA A 315 -1.28 8.28 4.29
CA ALA A 315 -2.19 8.68 3.23
C ALA A 315 -3.21 9.67 3.77
N MET A 316 -3.58 10.61 2.92
CA MET A 316 -4.37 11.78 3.22
C MET A 316 -5.34 12.06 2.09
N GLU A 317 -6.62 12.09 2.39
CA GLU A 317 -7.67 12.56 1.49
C GLU A 317 -8.06 13.97 1.92
N LEU A 318 -8.06 14.95 1.02
CA LEU A 318 -8.36 16.36 1.30
C LEU A 318 -9.49 16.78 0.38
N PHE A 319 -10.70 16.85 0.92
CA PHE A 319 -11.85 17.37 0.20
C PHE A 319 -11.84 18.90 0.35
N TYR A 320 -12.12 19.65 -0.71
CA TYR A 320 -12.09 21.11 -0.63
C TYR A 320 -13.12 21.77 -1.55
N GLY A 321 -13.54 22.99 -1.16
CA GLY A 321 -14.48 23.80 -1.95
C GLY A 321 -13.81 24.61 -3.05
N GLU A 322 -14.60 25.13 -3.98
CA GLU A 322 -14.12 26.00 -5.06
C GLU A 322 -13.37 27.23 -4.49
N GLY A 323 -12.13 27.45 -4.93
CA GLY A 323 -11.26 28.55 -4.46
C GLY A 323 -10.36 28.23 -3.26
N ALA A 324 -10.38 27.01 -2.74
CA ALA A 324 -9.50 26.54 -1.67
C ALA A 324 -8.06 26.27 -2.14
N ASP A 325 -7.07 26.62 -1.32
CA ASP A 325 -5.66 26.23 -1.53
C ASP A 325 -5.33 24.93 -0.76
N ALA A 326 -5.70 23.80 -1.36
CA ALA A 326 -5.47 22.47 -0.80
C ALA A 326 -3.99 22.18 -0.52
N ARG A 327 -3.06 22.77 -1.28
CA ARG A 327 -1.62 22.56 -1.13
C ARG A 327 -1.05 23.24 0.10
N THR A 328 -1.43 24.50 0.34
CA THR A 328 -1.06 25.22 1.57
C THR A 328 -1.56 24.46 2.79
N MET A 329 -2.77 23.92 2.72
CA MET A 329 -3.35 23.13 3.82
C MET A 329 -2.60 21.83 4.09
N LEU A 330 -2.28 21.07 3.04
CA LEU A 330 -1.47 19.85 3.15
C LEU A 330 -0.10 20.14 3.78
N THR A 331 0.51 21.28 3.43
CA THR A 331 1.81 21.69 3.96
C THR A 331 1.75 21.90 5.48
N GLN A 332 0.73 22.62 5.97
CA GLN A 332 0.55 22.86 7.41
C GLN A 332 0.32 21.57 8.21
N ILE A 333 -0.44 20.62 7.65
CA ILE A 333 -0.68 19.32 8.28
C ILE A 333 0.65 18.56 8.42
N LEU A 334 1.42 18.45 7.34
CA LEU A 334 2.67 17.70 7.33
C LEU A 334 3.75 18.30 8.25
N GLU A 335 3.82 19.63 8.35
CA GLU A 335 4.78 20.30 9.23
C GLU A 335 4.51 20.09 10.72
N THR A 336 3.26 19.76 11.09
CA THR A 336 2.86 19.57 12.49
C THR A 336 2.57 18.10 12.84
N LEU A 337 2.69 17.19 11.87
CA LEU A 337 2.40 15.76 12.03
C LEU A 337 3.50 15.03 12.81
N ILE A 338 3.11 14.39 13.90
CA ILE A 338 3.94 13.52 14.75
C ILE A 338 3.25 12.16 14.89
N ILE A 339 3.93 11.09 14.48
CA ILE A 339 3.47 9.71 14.76
C ILE A 339 4.14 9.20 16.05
N LYS A 340 3.36 8.56 16.91
CA LYS A 340 3.77 8.08 18.25
C LYS A 340 4.15 6.61 18.25
#